data_AF-A0A2D6WSQ9-F1
#
_entry.id   AF-A0A2D6WSQ9-F1
#
_cell.length_a   1.000
_cell.length_b   1.000
_cell.length_c   1.000
_cell.angle_alpha   90.00
_cell.angle_beta   90.00
_cell.angle_gamma   90.00
#
_symmetry.space_group_name_H-M   'P 1'
#
loop_
_entity.id
_entity.type
_entity.pdbx_description
1 polymer ?
#
loop_
_entity_poly.entity_id
_entity_poly.type
_entity_poly.pdbx_seq_one_letter_code
_entity_poly.pdbx_strand_id
1 'polypeptide(L)'
;MGESPRPRRSSNQRRRSSNQRRYGGPKRSTQMERFASEIASMNADAEARFERSPLPMAFPKEMDPPQTFHLSWKPEPVPLKAEERVASFVVKRGDFGWLNDDRVDEIASSLEGEAMTLDQALSLRSALLQQKTVYSHHKLKSKARELARHYRSGTSVVALSKKYDFPPMNIFRVVLEAMGWSKKRIKDSLRNPSSMKQREQDEFEAAEAADRVSSVDQSETQVKADLFEDILADWFEAQGIRLRRQPEMVKEQSELLGRPVRTPDLLFLDHVYINDQPVAWIDAKHFYGADVEFQRKKMKKQMNRYIEEWGSGAIMFRHGFSENLFLPGVLMLDAAPIDLSALTAGD
;
A
#
# COMPACT_ATOMS: atom_id res chain seq x y z
N MET A 1 -67.55 -19.43 -18.95
CA MET A 1 -66.53 -20.19 -19.70
C MET A 1 -65.76 -19.20 -20.54
N GLY A 2 -64.45 -19.05 -20.28
CA GLY A 2 -63.61 -18.06 -20.94
C GLY A 2 -62.45 -17.63 -20.05
N GLU A 3 -61.42 -18.47 -19.94
CA GLU A 3 -60.10 -18.05 -19.46
C GLU A 3 -59.06 -18.36 -20.52
N SER A 4 -58.44 -17.31 -21.03
CA SER A 4 -57.33 -17.34 -21.99
C SER A 4 -56.05 -17.90 -21.35
N PRO A 5 -55.22 -18.68 -22.07
CA PRO A 5 -53.95 -19.17 -21.53
C PRO A 5 -52.89 -18.06 -21.48
N ARG A 6 -52.29 -17.86 -20.31
CA ARG A 6 -51.14 -16.97 -20.11
C ARG A 6 -49.89 -17.51 -20.84
N PRO A 7 -49.11 -16.68 -21.55
CA PRO A 7 -47.90 -17.14 -22.22
C PRO A 7 -46.77 -17.38 -21.20
N ARG A 8 -46.10 -18.53 -21.33
CA ARG A 8 -44.90 -18.90 -20.57
C ARG A 8 -43.74 -17.95 -20.92
N ARG A 9 -43.33 -17.11 -19.97
CA ARG A 9 -42.08 -16.33 -20.07
C ARG A 9 -40.88 -17.30 -20.01
N SER A 10 -40.14 -17.40 -21.11
CA SER A 10 -38.86 -18.11 -21.15
C SER A 10 -37.87 -17.43 -20.20
N SER A 11 -37.37 -18.19 -19.24
CA SER A 11 -36.28 -17.77 -18.37
C SER A 11 -35.01 -17.63 -19.22
N ASN A 12 -34.66 -16.38 -19.50
CA ASN A 12 -33.41 -16.04 -20.17
C ASN A 12 -32.24 -16.45 -19.24
N GLN A 13 -31.64 -17.60 -19.53
CA GLN A 13 -30.41 -18.06 -18.89
C GLN A 13 -29.31 -17.03 -19.15
N ARG A 14 -29.08 -16.14 -18.17
CA ARG A 14 -27.87 -15.32 -18.12
C ARG A 14 -26.68 -16.25 -17.98
N ARG A 15 -26.04 -16.57 -19.12
CA ARG A 15 -24.70 -17.14 -19.18
C ARG A 15 -23.78 -16.25 -18.34
N ARG A 16 -23.44 -16.72 -17.13
CA ARG A 16 -22.33 -16.17 -16.34
C ARG A 16 -21.06 -16.54 -17.09
N SER A 17 -20.65 -15.68 -18.03
CA SER A 17 -19.25 -15.62 -18.46
C SER A 17 -18.44 -15.43 -17.18
N SER A 18 -17.66 -16.44 -16.80
CA SER A 18 -16.61 -16.26 -15.81
C SER A 18 -15.54 -15.37 -16.44
N ASN A 19 -15.78 -14.07 -16.48
CA ASN A 19 -14.72 -13.11 -16.72
C ASN A 19 -13.71 -13.35 -15.60
N GLN A 20 -12.62 -14.05 -15.91
CA GLN A 20 -11.44 -14.06 -15.07
C GLN A 20 -11.16 -12.59 -14.76
N ARG A 21 -11.10 -12.25 -13.47
CA ARG A 21 -10.78 -10.89 -13.06
C ARG A 21 -9.39 -10.60 -13.62
N ARG A 22 -9.34 -9.66 -14.56
CA ARG A 22 -8.10 -9.15 -15.13
C ARG A 22 -7.20 -8.66 -13.99
N TYR A 23 -5.90 -8.94 -14.08
CA TYR A 23 -4.92 -8.35 -13.18
C TYR A 23 -4.91 -6.82 -13.33
N GLY A 24 -4.60 -6.12 -12.23
CA GLY A 24 -4.58 -4.67 -12.22
C GLY A 24 -5.94 -4.00 -12.08
N GLY A 25 -5.91 -2.67 -11.99
CA GLY A 25 -7.07 -1.80 -12.02
C GLY A 25 -7.58 -1.50 -13.44
N PRO A 26 -8.53 -0.57 -13.58
CA PRO A 26 -8.91 -0.03 -14.87
C PRO A 26 -7.69 0.56 -15.59
N LYS A 27 -7.70 0.57 -16.93
CA LYS A 27 -6.61 1.12 -17.73
C LYS A 27 -6.34 2.58 -17.36
N ARG A 28 -5.08 2.94 -17.12
CA ARG A 28 -4.66 4.32 -16.79
C ARG A 28 -5.19 5.35 -17.77
N SER A 29 -5.07 5.13 -19.08
CA SER A 29 -5.55 6.07 -20.11
C SER A 29 -7.04 6.39 -19.99
N THR A 30 -7.87 5.36 -19.78
CA THR A 30 -9.31 5.53 -19.56
C THR A 30 -9.61 6.26 -18.26
N GLN A 31 -8.82 6.03 -17.20
CA GLN A 31 -8.99 6.76 -15.96
C GLN A 31 -8.58 8.24 -16.10
N MET A 32 -7.49 8.54 -16.80
CA MET A 32 -7.06 9.92 -17.07
C MET A 32 -8.15 10.70 -17.81
N GLU A 33 -8.74 10.12 -18.85
CA GLU A 33 -9.85 10.74 -19.58
C GLU A 33 -11.06 10.97 -18.66
N ARG A 34 -11.44 9.95 -17.89
CA ARG A 34 -12.58 10.02 -16.96
C ARG A 34 -12.42 11.12 -15.91
N PHE A 35 -11.21 11.32 -15.40
CA PHE A 35 -10.92 12.23 -14.29
C PHE A 35 -10.32 13.56 -14.76
N ALA A 36 -10.29 13.85 -16.06
CA ALA A 36 -9.61 15.03 -16.62
C ALA A 36 -10.09 16.36 -15.99
N SER A 37 -11.42 16.54 -15.85
CA SER A 37 -11.97 17.75 -15.22
C SER A 37 -11.64 17.86 -13.74
N GLU A 38 -11.62 16.75 -13.01
CA GLU A 38 -11.27 16.72 -11.59
C GLU A 38 -9.77 17.06 -11.42
N ILE A 39 -8.91 16.49 -12.27
CA ILE A 39 -7.48 16.77 -12.28
C ILE A 39 -7.20 18.25 -12.58
N ALA A 40 -7.90 18.83 -13.56
CA ALA A 40 -7.76 20.25 -13.88
C ALA A 40 -8.11 21.14 -12.67
N SER A 41 -9.18 20.81 -11.93
CA SER A 41 -9.54 21.50 -10.69
C SER A 41 -8.46 21.35 -9.63
N MET A 42 -7.95 20.13 -9.40
CA MET A 42 -6.91 19.85 -8.40
C MET A 42 -5.59 20.57 -8.72
N ASN A 43 -5.26 20.71 -10.00
CA ASN A 43 -4.10 21.48 -10.46
C ASN A 43 -4.28 22.97 -10.20
N ALA A 44 -5.46 23.52 -10.53
CA ALA A 44 -5.78 24.92 -10.24
C ALA A 44 -5.74 25.20 -8.73
N ASP A 45 -6.23 24.27 -7.89
CA ASP A 45 -6.16 24.38 -6.43
C ASP A 45 -4.71 24.38 -5.92
N ALA A 46 -3.82 23.61 -6.55
CA ALA A 46 -2.39 23.59 -6.21
C ALA A 46 -1.69 24.90 -6.59
N GLU A 47 -2.05 25.49 -7.71
CA GLU A 47 -1.51 26.78 -8.16
C GLU A 47 -2.02 27.93 -7.27
N ALA A 48 -3.33 27.99 -7.02
CA ALA A 48 -3.95 29.04 -6.22
C ALA A 48 -3.67 28.95 -4.70
N ARG A 49 -2.92 27.93 -4.23
CA ARG A 49 -2.75 27.64 -2.80
C ARG A 49 -2.12 28.79 -2.00
N PHE A 50 -1.29 29.61 -2.63
CA PHE A 50 -0.64 30.77 -2.00
C PHE A 50 -1.55 32.00 -1.90
N GLU A 51 -2.65 32.04 -2.65
CA GLU A 51 -3.61 33.16 -2.69
C GLU A 51 -4.82 32.92 -1.76
N ARG A 52 -4.93 31.72 -1.19
CA ARG A 52 -6.06 31.33 -0.33
C ARG A 52 -6.03 32.08 1.01
N SER A 53 -7.22 32.46 1.47
CA SER A 53 -7.44 33.07 2.79
C SER A 53 -8.49 32.28 3.58
N PRO A 54 -8.14 31.65 4.72
CA PRO A 54 -6.80 31.60 5.30
C PRO A 54 -5.83 30.75 4.45
N LEU A 55 -4.53 30.94 4.68
CA LEU A 55 -3.49 30.11 4.07
C LEU A 55 -3.70 28.62 4.41
N PRO A 56 -3.31 27.70 3.51
CA PRO A 56 -3.37 26.27 3.78
C PRO A 56 -2.59 25.86 5.04
N MET A 57 -2.97 24.72 5.59
CA MET A 57 -2.31 24.14 6.76
C MET A 57 -0.79 23.97 6.55
N ALA A 58 -0.02 24.13 7.63
CA ALA A 58 1.44 24.00 7.68
C ALA A 58 2.25 25.06 6.90
N PHE A 59 1.59 26.07 6.34
CA PHE A 59 2.28 27.25 5.81
C PHE A 59 2.75 28.13 6.98
N PRO A 60 3.99 28.65 6.94
CA PRO A 60 4.45 29.65 7.91
C PRO A 60 3.55 30.89 7.89
N LYS A 61 3.40 31.55 9.05
CA LYS A 61 2.64 32.82 9.15
C LYS A 61 3.27 33.95 8.32
N GLU A 62 4.60 33.93 8.25
CA GLU A 62 5.41 34.88 7.50
C GLU A 62 6.31 34.08 6.56
N MET A 63 6.23 34.35 5.26
CA MET A 63 7.05 33.74 4.24
C MET A 63 7.28 34.73 3.11
N ASP A 64 8.46 34.68 2.47
CA ASP A 64 8.68 35.45 1.24
C ASP A 64 7.78 34.92 0.12
N PRO A 65 7.43 35.75 -0.88
CA PRO A 65 6.63 35.32 -2.03
C PRO A 65 7.15 34.03 -2.67
N PRO A 66 6.27 33.14 -3.13
CA PRO A 66 6.69 31.87 -3.72
C PRO A 66 7.48 32.10 -5.02
N GLN A 67 8.55 31.35 -5.19
CA GLN A 67 9.29 31.26 -6.45
C GLN A 67 8.69 30.16 -7.32
N THR A 68 9.09 30.10 -8.59
CA THR A 68 8.61 29.09 -9.54
C THR A 68 9.77 28.24 -10.07
N PHE A 69 9.61 26.93 -9.99
CA PHE A 69 10.58 25.93 -10.42
C PHE A 69 9.93 24.95 -11.39
N HIS A 70 10.65 24.63 -12.47
CA HIS A 70 10.24 23.64 -13.46
C HIS A 70 11.29 22.53 -13.52
N LEU A 71 10.84 21.30 -13.28
CA LEU A 71 11.67 20.11 -13.24
C LEU A 71 11.22 19.11 -14.31
N SER A 72 12.19 18.47 -14.95
CA SER A 72 11.94 17.35 -15.84
C SER A 72 12.25 16.04 -15.11
N TRP A 73 11.30 15.10 -15.15
CA TRP A 73 11.44 13.80 -14.52
C TRP A 73 11.06 12.71 -15.50
N LYS A 74 11.96 11.77 -15.76
CA LYS A 74 11.66 10.65 -16.67
C LYS A 74 11.46 9.37 -15.86
N PRO A 75 10.22 9.02 -15.47
CA PRO A 75 9.97 7.77 -14.78
C PRO A 75 10.10 6.57 -15.72
N GLU A 76 10.50 5.44 -15.16
CA GLU A 76 10.66 4.14 -15.80
C GLU A 76 9.74 3.11 -15.12
N PRO A 77 8.40 3.22 -15.30
CA PRO A 77 7.48 2.32 -14.64
C PRO A 77 7.56 0.90 -15.19
N VAL A 78 7.25 -0.06 -14.33
CA VAL A 78 7.17 -1.48 -14.67
C VAL A 78 5.92 -1.73 -15.55
N PRO A 79 6.06 -2.39 -16.70
CA PRO A 79 4.91 -2.74 -17.54
C PRO A 79 3.89 -3.62 -16.80
N LEU A 80 2.60 -3.35 -16.96
CA LEU A 80 1.52 -4.08 -16.26
C LEU A 80 1.54 -5.57 -16.61
N LYS A 81 1.92 -5.90 -17.85
CA LYS A 81 2.07 -7.30 -18.29
C LYS A 81 3.20 -8.02 -17.56
N ALA A 82 4.31 -7.34 -17.28
CA ALA A 82 5.40 -7.91 -16.48
C ALA A 82 4.91 -8.11 -15.04
N GLU A 83 4.25 -7.10 -14.45
CA GLU A 83 3.64 -7.22 -13.11
C GLU A 83 2.64 -8.38 -13.00
N GLU A 84 1.76 -8.55 -14.00
CA GLU A 84 0.82 -9.67 -14.05
C GLU A 84 1.51 -11.04 -14.09
N ARG A 85 2.58 -11.18 -14.88
CA ARG A 85 3.37 -12.43 -14.94
C ARG A 85 4.07 -12.70 -13.63
N VAL A 86 4.77 -11.71 -13.07
CA VAL A 86 5.47 -11.85 -11.78
C VAL A 86 4.49 -12.20 -10.66
N ALA A 87 3.33 -11.53 -10.61
CA ALA A 87 2.28 -11.80 -9.64
C ALA A 87 1.81 -13.27 -9.64
N SER A 88 1.90 -13.97 -10.77
CA SER A 88 1.46 -15.36 -10.91
C SER A 88 2.36 -16.37 -10.18
N PHE A 89 3.63 -16.03 -9.94
CA PHE A 89 4.59 -16.96 -9.31
C PHE A 89 5.18 -16.48 -7.99
N VAL A 90 5.09 -15.18 -7.64
CA VAL A 90 5.65 -14.70 -6.34
C VAL A 90 4.83 -15.13 -5.12
N VAL A 91 3.54 -15.44 -5.28
CA VAL A 91 2.68 -15.94 -4.19
C VAL A 91 2.37 -17.42 -4.38
N LYS A 92 2.79 -18.26 -3.43
CA LYS A 92 2.43 -19.68 -3.35
C LYS A 92 1.32 -19.91 -2.32
N ARG A 93 0.55 -20.98 -2.49
CA ARG A 93 -0.49 -21.40 -1.55
C ARG A 93 0.14 -21.80 -0.21
N GLY A 94 -0.38 -21.28 0.89
CA GLY A 94 0.10 -21.58 2.24
C GLY A 94 1.41 -20.88 2.61
N ASP A 95 1.96 -20.05 1.72
CA ASP A 95 3.23 -19.36 1.91
C ASP A 95 2.99 -17.89 2.30
N PHE A 96 2.99 -17.63 3.61
CA PHE A 96 2.78 -16.30 4.21
C PHE A 96 4.01 -15.81 4.99
N GLY A 97 5.01 -16.67 5.17
CA GLY A 97 6.20 -16.42 5.98
C GLY A 97 7.32 -15.75 5.21
N TRP A 98 8.47 -15.71 5.88
CA TRP A 98 9.76 -15.41 5.27
C TRP A 98 10.07 -16.40 4.17
N LEU A 99 10.67 -15.90 3.09
CA LEU A 99 11.22 -16.76 2.06
C LEU A 99 12.60 -17.22 2.55
N ASN A 100 12.87 -18.51 2.44
CA ASN A 100 14.23 -19.02 2.55
C ASN A 100 15.01 -18.67 1.28
N ASP A 101 16.33 -18.73 1.35
CA ASP A 101 17.24 -18.37 0.25
C ASP A 101 16.89 -19.13 -1.04
N ASP A 102 16.65 -20.45 -0.96
CA ASP A 102 16.22 -21.25 -2.12
C ASP A 102 14.99 -20.68 -2.84
N ARG A 103 14.04 -20.14 -2.08
CA ARG A 103 12.80 -19.58 -2.64
C ARG A 103 13.01 -18.17 -3.17
N VAL A 104 13.93 -17.41 -2.59
CA VAL A 104 14.37 -16.11 -3.14
C VAL A 104 15.07 -16.37 -4.48
N ASP A 105 15.96 -17.34 -4.55
CA ASP A 105 16.68 -17.74 -5.76
C ASP A 105 15.75 -18.28 -6.85
N GLU A 106 14.73 -19.06 -6.48
CA GLU A 106 13.70 -19.51 -7.42
C GLU A 106 12.92 -18.33 -8.03
N ILE A 107 12.61 -17.31 -7.22
CA ILE A 107 11.96 -16.09 -7.71
C ILE A 107 12.92 -15.31 -8.61
N ALA A 108 14.18 -15.14 -8.21
CA ALA A 108 15.20 -14.46 -9.00
C ALA A 108 15.38 -15.12 -10.38
N SER A 109 15.48 -16.45 -10.41
CA SER A 109 15.57 -17.23 -11.65
C SER A 109 14.31 -17.07 -12.53
N SER A 110 13.13 -17.02 -11.90
CA SER A 110 11.86 -16.82 -12.62
C SER A 110 11.67 -15.40 -13.16
N LEU A 111 12.47 -14.44 -12.70
CA LEU A 111 12.47 -13.05 -13.17
C LEU A 111 13.36 -12.84 -14.40
N GLU A 112 14.16 -13.83 -14.80
CA GLU A 112 14.98 -13.72 -16.02
C GLU A 112 14.12 -13.38 -17.24
N GLY A 113 14.38 -12.23 -17.86
CA GLY A 113 13.62 -11.72 -19.01
C GLY A 113 12.36 -10.92 -18.66
N GLU A 114 12.03 -10.76 -17.38
CA GLU A 114 10.97 -9.85 -16.93
C GLU A 114 11.52 -8.43 -16.70
N ALA A 115 10.68 -7.43 -16.96
CA ALA A 115 11.00 -6.02 -16.70
C ALA A 115 10.74 -5.65 -15.22
N MET A 116 11.29 -6.45 -14.29
CA MET A 116 11.10 -6.27 -12.85
C MET A 116 12.30 -6.81 -12.07
N THR A 117 12.74 -6.06 -11.06
CA THR A 117 13.83 -6.49 -10.17
C THR A 117 13.35 -7.43 -9.07
N LEU A 118 14.28 -8.11 -8.40
CA LEU A 118 13.96 -8.97 -7.25
C LEU A 118 13.27 -8.18 -6.13
N ASP A 119 13.76 -6.99 -5.78
CA ASP A 119 13.14 -6.15 -4.75
C ASP A 119 11.71 -5.75 -5.08
N GLN A 120 11.47 -5.39 -6.36
CA GLN A 120 10.12 -5.10 -6.85
C GLN A 120 9.20 -6.32 -6.73
N ALA A 121 9.69 -7.51 -7.08
CA ALA A 121 8.94 -8.76 -6.97
C ALA A 121 8.64 -9.15 -5.51
N LEU A 122 9.60 -9.00 -4.60
CA LEU A 122 9.43 -9.25 -3.16
C LEU A 122 8.46 -8.25 -2.52
N SER A 123 8.51 -6.99 -2.95
CA SER A 123 7.57 -5.94 -2.54
C SER A 123 6.16 -6.20 -3.09
N LEU A 124 6.03 -6.61 -4.35
CA LEU A 124 4.78 -7.05 -4.96
C LEU A 124 4.17 -8.26 -4.22
N ARG A 125 4.99 -9.24 -3.84
CA ARG A 125 4.56 -10.37 -3.00
C ARG A 125 3.92 -9.89 -1.70
N SER A 126 4.57 -8.96 -1.00
CA SER A 126 4.02 -8.36 0.23
C SER A 126 2.66 -7.70 -0.02
N ALA A 127 2.53 -6.90 -1.08
CA ALA A 127 1.28 -6.25 -1.45
C ALA A 127 0.14 -7.26 -1.72
N LEU A 128 0.44 -8.32 -2.47
CA LEU A 128 -0.51 -9.38 -2.83
C LEU A 128 -0.93 -10.19 -1.60
N LEU A 129 0.00 -10.53 -0.70
CA LEU A 129 -0.30 -11.26 0.53
C LEU A 129 -1.15 -10.41 1.50
N GLN A 130 -0.88 -9.11 1.61
CA GLN A 130 -1.72 -8.19 2.38
C GLN A 130 -3.14 -8.14 1.81
N GLN A 131 -3.29 -7.97 0.48
CA GLN A 131 -4.59 -7.98 -0.18
C GLN A 131 -5.35 -9.29 0.04
N LYS A 132 -4.67 -10.42 -0.17
CA LYS A 132 -5.22 -11.77 0.05
C LYS A 132 -5.75 -11.89 1.47
N THR A 133 -4.97 -11.43 2.46
CA THR A 133 -5.33 -11.47 3.87
C THR A 133 -6.59 -10.66 4.17
N VAL A 134 -6.65 -9.41 3.71
CA VAL A 134 -7.76 -8.50 3.98
C VAL A 134 -9.05 -8.98 3.31
N TYR A 135 -8.99 -9.33 2.02
CA TYR A 135 -10.19 -9.69 1.26
C TYR A 135 -10.70 -11.10 1.54
N SER A 136 -9.87 -12.00 2.08
CA SER A 136 -10.28 -13.36 2.43
C SER A 136 -10.71 -13.53 3.90
N HIS A 137 -10.61 -12.49 4.74
CA HIS A 137 -10.90 -12.57 6.17
C HIS A 137 -12.32 -13.10 6.50
N HIS A 138 -13.33 -12.71 5.73
CA HIS A 138 -14.69 -13.22 5.90
C HIS A 138 -14.80 -14.73 5.64
N LYS A 139 -14.05 -15.25 4.66
CA LYS A 139 -13.96 -16.70 4.36
C LYS A 139 -13.20 -17.45 5.45
N LEU A 140 -12.23 -16.81 6.10
CA LEU A 140 -11.55 -17.38 7.26
C LEU A 140 -12.54 -17.50 8.43
N LYS A 141 -13.29 -16.44 8.73
CA LYS A 141 -14.28 -16.42 9.82
C LYS A 141 -15.36 -17.47 9.64
N SER A 142 -15.83 -17.74 8.42
CA SER A 142 -16.83 -18.79 8.19
C SER A 142 -16.33 -20.21 8.52
N LYS A 143 -15.01 -20.42 8.55
CA LYS A 143 -14.37 -21.70 8.90
C LYS A 143 -13.97 -21.82 10.37
N ALA A 144 -14.29 -20.84 11.22
CA ALA A 144 -13.79 -20.77 12.60
C ALA A 144 -14.07 -22.04 13.43
N ARG A 145 -15.28 -22.62 13.32
CA ARG A 145 -15.66 -23.84 14.05
C ARG A 145 -14.86 -25.07 13.58
N GLU A 146 -14.59 -25.17 12.29
CA GLU A 146 -13.82 -26.27 11.69
C GLU A 146 -12.34 -26.18 12.10
N LEU A 147 -11.76 -24.97 12.02
CA LEU A 147 -10.39 -24.70 12.45
C LEU A 147 -10.19 -25.04 13.93
N ALA A 148 -11.09 -24.60 14.80
CA ALA A 148 -11.02 -24.92 16.23
C ALA A 148 -11.13 -26.43 16.50
N ARG A 149 -11.92 -27.17 15.70
CA ARG A 149 -12.02 -28.64 15.82
C ARG A 149 -10.69 -29.31 15.48
N HIS A 150 -10.06 -28.93 14.37
CA HIS A 150 -8.76 -29.48 13.97
C HIS A 150 -7.65 -29.09 14.94
N TYR A 151 -7.67 -27.86 15.46
CA TYR A 151 -6.74 -27.44 16.50
C TYR A 151 -6.91 -28.29 17.77
N ARG A 152 -8.14 -28.48 18.26
CA ARG A 152 -8.40 -29.35 19.42
C ARG A 152 -7.96 -30.79 19.20
N SER A 153 -8.01 -31.30 17.96
CA SER A 153 -7.51 -32.64 17.61
C SER A 153 -5.99 -32.71 17.43
N GLY A 154 -5.24 -31.66 17.77
CA GLY A 154 -3.76 -31.66 17.76
C GLY A 154 -3.12 -31.08 16.49
N THR A 155 -3.90 -30.56 15.52
CA THR A 155 -3.31 -29.93 14.33
C THR A 155 -2.72 -28.56 14.69
N SER A 156 -1.48 -28.29 14.28
CA SER A 156 -0.82 -27.01 14.55
C SER A 156 -1.39 -25.85 13.71
N VAL A 157 -1.22 -24.62 14.20
CA VAL A 157 -1.64 -23.39 13.52
C VAL A 157 -0.96 -23.26 12.15
N VAL A 158 0.33 -23.57 12.06
CA VAL A 158 1.09 -23.51 10.80
C VAL A 158 0.57 -24.54 9.79
N ALA A 159 0.24 -25.76 10.24
CA ALA A 159 -0.35 -26.77 9.37
C ALA A 159 -1.76 -26.35 8.88
N LEU A 160 -2.56 -25.75 9.76
CA LEU A 160 -3.86 -25.18 9.39
C LEU A 160 -3.72 -24.02 8.40
N SER A 161 -2.73 -23.14 8.58
CA SER A 161 -2.41 -22.06 7.64
C SER A 161 -2.13 -22.60 6.25
N LYS A 162 -1.23 -23.60 6.12
CA LYS A 162 -0.91 -24.22 4.84
C LYS A 162 -2.12 -24.89 4.18
N LYS A 163 -2.91 -25.64 4.97
CA LYS A 163 -4.10 -26.36 4.48
C LYS A 163 -5.19 -25.40 3.97
N TYR A 164 -5.53 -24.40 4.79
CA TYR A 164 -6.66 -23.50 4.53
C TYR A 164 -6.27 -22.23 3.75
N ASP A 165 -4.98 -21.99 3.55
CA ASP A 165 -4.41 -20.87 2.80
C ASP A 165 -4.74 -19.49 3.40
N PHE A 166 -4.50 -19.34 4.70
CA PHE A 166 -4.63 -18.08 5.43
C PHE A 166 -3.41 -17.82 6.31
N PRO A 167 -3.10 -16.56 6.67
CA PRO A 167 -1.96 -16.24 7.52
C PRO A 167 -2.05 -16.96 8.89
N PRO A 168 -0.94 -17.56 9.38
CA PRO A 168 -0.90 -18.26 10.66
C PRO A 168 -1.47 -17.47 11.84
N MET A 169 -1.11 -16.18 11.97
CA MET A 169 -1.59 -15.36 13.08
C MET A 169 -3.10 -15.11 13.01
N ASN A 170 -3.66 -15.03 11.80
CA ASN A 170 -5.09 -14.90 11.63
C ASN A 170 -5.83 -16.20 11.91
N ILE A 171 -5.26 -17.36 11.52
CA ILE A 171 -5.78 -18.67 11.92
C ILE A 171 -5.80 -18.77 13.45
N PHE A 172 -4.71 -18.43 14.11
CA PHE A 172 -4.59 -18.51 15.57
C PHE A 172 -5.64 -17.65 16.27
N ARG A 173 -5.77 -16.38 15.89
CA ARG A 173 -6.81 -15.47 16.41
C ARG A 173 -8.22 -16.03 16.24
N VAL A 174 -8.52 -16.61 15.07
CA VAL A 174 -9.85 -17.17 14.79
C VAL A 174 -10.12 -18.46 15.57
N VAL A 175 -9.10 -19.30 15.76
CA VAL A 175 -9.18 -20.49 16.62
C VAL A 175 -9.45 -20.10 18.07
N LEU A 176 -8.70 -19.14 18.63
CA LEU A 176 -8.90 -18.67 20.01
C LEU A 176 -10.30 -18.06 20.22
N GLU A 177 -10.77 -17.24 19.27
CA GLU A 177 -12.15 -16.71 19.31
C GLU A 177 -13.19 -17.84 19.32
N ALA A 178 -13.02 -18.86 18.47
CA ALA A 178 -13.92 -20.02 18.42
C ALA A 178 -13.80 -20.95 19.66
N MET A 179 -12.72 -20.81 20.43
CA MET A 179 -12.55 -21.42 21.76
C MET A 179 -13.16 -20.57 22.88
N GLY A 180 -13.82 -19.45 22.57
CA GLY A 180 -14.52 -18.61 23.53
C GLY A 180 -13.70 -17.46 24.10
N TRP A 181 -12.53 -17.18 23.54
CA TRP A 181 -11.71 -16.05 24.01
C TRP A 181 -12.28 -14.72 23.47
N SER A 182 -12.34 -13.70 24.34
CA SER A 182 -12.71 -12.36 23.91
C SER A 182 -11.59 -11.72 23.11
N LYS A 183 -11.92 -10.79 22.19
CA LYS A 183 -10.92 -10.04 21.41
C LYS A 183 -9.92 -9.30 22.30
N LYS A 184 -10.38 -8.78 23.44
CA LYS A 184 -9.53 -8.12 24.44
C LYS A 184 -8.53 -9.11 25.03
N ARG A 185 -9.00 -10.25 25.53
CA ARG A 185 -8.12 -11.31 26.06
C ARG A 185 -7.08 -11.76 25.05
N ILE A 186 -7.49 -11.99 23.79
CA ILE A 186 -6.55 -12.37 22.72
C ILE A 186 -5.49 -11.28 22.56
N LYS A 187 -5.89 -10.02 22.39
CA LYS A 187 -4.95 -8.91 22.23
C LYS A 187 -3.95 -8.82 23.40
N ASP A 188 -4.44 -8.95 24.63
CA ASP A 188 -3.60 -8.85 25.83
C ASP A 188 -2.65 -10.05 25.94
N SER A 189 -3.12 -11.27 25.65
CA SER A 189 -2.30 -12.48 25.63
C SER A 189 -1.27 -12.48 24.51
N LEU A 190 -1.55 -11.92 23.33
CA LEU A 190 -0.55 -11.80 22.27
C LEU A 190 0.54 -10.75 22.59
N ARG A 191 0.25 -9.78 23.46
CA ARG A 191 1.24 -8.82 23.97
C ARG A 191 2.08 -9.38 25.12
N ASN A 192 1.52 -10.33 25.86
CA ASN A 192 2.22 -11.06 26.91
C ASN A 192 1.98 -12.57 26.75
N PRO A 193 2.71 -13.24 25.82
CA PRO A 193 2.48 -14.64 25.49
C PRO A 193 2.57 -15.57 26.70
N SER A 194 3.44 -15.25 27.67
CA SER A 194 3.62 -16.01 28.93
C SER A 194 2.33 -16.21 29.74
N SER A 195 1.29 -15.41 29.49
CA SER A 195 -0.04 -15.54 30.10
C SER A 195 -0.88 -16.72 29.58
N MET A 196 -0.50 -17.32 28.45
CA MET A 196 -1.20 -18.44 27.84
C MET A 196 -0.71 -19.79 28.40
N LYS A 197 -1.38 -20.91 28.09
CA LYS A 197 -0.82 -22.24 28.39
C LYS A 197 0.31 -22.55 27.41
N GLN A 198 1.22 -23.46 27.79
CA GLN A 198 2.39 -23.82 26.98
C GLN A 198 2.06 -24.05 25.50
N ARG A 199 1.03 -24.86 25.22
CA ARG A 199 0.61 -25.13 23.83
C ARG A 199 0.27 -23.85 23.05
N GLU A 200 -0.52 -22.95 23.63
CA GLU A 200 -0.87 -21.69 22.96
C GLU A 200 0.33 -20.75 22.83
N GLN A 201 1.33 -20.83 23.71
CA GLN A 201 2.60 -20.10 23.57
C GLN A 201 3.41 -20.65 22.40
N ASP A 202 3.64 -21.96 22.34
CA ASP A 202 4.39 -22.61 21.27
C ASP A 202 3.75 -22.34 19.89
N GLU A 203 2.41 -22.40 19.82
CA GLU A 203 1.66 -22.15 18.60
C GLU A 203 1.66 -20.67 18.20
N PHE A 204 1.73 -19.76 19.18
CA PHE A 204 1.91 -18.33 18.92
C PHE A 204 3.29 -18.06 18.31
N GLU A 205 4.36 -18.54 18.93
CA GLU A 205 5.74 -18.35 18.46
C GLU A 205 5.93 -18.93 17.06
N ALA A 206 5.44 -20.16 16.82
CA ALA A 206 5.49 -20.79 15.51
C ALA A 206 4.66 -20.03 14.46
N ALA A 207 3.50 -19.48 14.84
CA ALA A 207 2.68 -18.69 13.93
C ALA A 207 3.29 -17.33 13.61
N GLU A 208 3.88 -16.65 14.59
CA GLU A 208 4.53 -15.34 14.42
C GLU A 208 5.78 -15.46 13.53
N ALA A 209 6.61 -16.48 13.75
CA ALA A 209 7.77 -16.77 12.90
C ALA A 209 7.38 -17.09 11.45
N ALA A 210 6.19 -17.67 11.24
CA ALA A 210 5.68 -18.06 9.93
C ALA A 210 4.76 -17.03 9.24
N ASP A 211 4.54 -15.83 9.83
CA ASP A 211 3.59 -14.84 9.32
C ASP A 211 4.22 -13.46 9.13
N ARG A 212 5.04 -13.32 8.08
CA ARG A 212 5.66 -12.03 7.71
C ARG A 212 4.64 -10.92 7.48
N VAL A 213 3.46 -11.26 6.96
CA VAL A 213 2.40 -10.27 6.66
C VAL A 213 1.95 -9.55 7.92
N SER A 214 1.99 -10.24 9.06
CA SER A 214 1.56 -9.74 10.36
C SER A 214 2.71 -9.29 11.27
N SER A 215 3.94 -9.75 11.01
CA SER A 215 5.10 -9.61 11.92
C SER A 215 6.30 -8.81 11.38
N VAL A 216 6.18 -8.08 10.26
CA VAL A 216 7.29 -7.29 9.66
C VAL A 216 8.12 -6.57 10.74
N ASP A 217 9.43 -6.85 10.81
CA ASP A 217 10.36 -6.05 11.60
C ASP A 217 10.36 -4.63 11.03
N GLN A 218 9.68 -3.74 11.74
CA GLN A 218 9.40 -2.40 11.27
C GLN A 218 10.62 -1.49 11.43
N SER A 219 11.62 -1.89 12.22
CA SER A 219 12.70 -0.99 12.65
C SER A 219 13.68 -0.65 11.52
N GLU A 220 14.31 -1.64 10.90
CA GLU A 220 15.24 -1.42 9.76
C GLU A 220 14.53 -0.84 8.54
N THR A 221 13.30 -1.29 8.27
CA THR A 221 12.48 -0.77 7.17
C THR A 221 12.12 0.70 7.40
N GLN A 222 11.84 1.09 8.65
CA GLN A 222 11.54 2.49 8.98
C GLN A 222 12.79 3.35 8.83
N VAL A 223 13.97 2.91 9.31
CA VAL A 223 15.22 3.67 9.16
C VAL A 223 15.54 3.92 7.68
N LYS A 224 15.41 2.90 6.81
CA LYS A 224 15.63 3.06 5.36
C LYS A 224 14.55 3.93 4.70
N ALA A 225 13.33 3.97 5.25
CA ALA A 225 12.27 4.86 4.77
C ALA A 225 12.53 6.32 5.16
N ASP A 226 12.89 6.58 6.41
CA ASP A 226 13.23 7.90 6.93
C ASP A 226 14.43 8.48 6.16
N LEU A 227 15.48 7.68 5.95
CA LEU A 227 16.65 8.10 5.16
C LEU A 227 16.28 8.40 3.69
N PHE A 228 15.31 7.67 3.12
CA PHE A 228 14.84 7.96 1.77
C PHE A 228 14.07 9.29 1.69
N GLU A 229 13.28 9.62 2.72
CA GLU A 229 12.61 10.91 2.84
C GLU A 229 13.63 12.06 2.96
N ASP A 230 14.68 11.89 3.76
CA ASP A 230 15.74 12.89 3.92
C ASP A 230 16.52 13.13 2.62
N ILE A 231 16.95 12.07 1.92
CA ILE A 231 17.64 12.20 0.63
C ILE A 231 16.75 12.93 -0.39
N LEU A 232 15.46 12.64 -0.40
CA LEU A 232 14.51 13.30 -1.28
C LEU A 232 14.38 14.80 -0.93
N ALA A 233 14.25 15.13 0.35
CA ALA A 233 14.20 16.51 0.83
C ALA A 233 15.46 17.29 0.41
N ASP A 234 16.63 16.72 0.71
CA ASP A 234 17.94 17.30 0.40
C ASP A 234 18.09 17.57 -1.10
N TRP A 235 17.61 16.66 -1.96
CA TRP A 235 17.67 16.83 -3.41
C TRP A 235 16.88 18.06 -3.90
N PHE A 236 15.67 18.31 -3.36
CA PHE A 236 14.88 19.49 -3.71
C PHE A 236 15.48 20.77 -3.11
N GLU A 237 15.91 20.73 -1.85
CA GLU A 237 16.54 21.87 -1.17
C GLU A 237 17.85 22.30 -1.85
N ALA A 238 18.65 21.35 -2.35
CA ALA A 238 19.87 21.63 -3.11
C ALA A 238 19.62 22.41 -4.42
N GLN A 239 18.39 22.40 -4.93
CA GLN A 239 17.96 23.21 -6.09
C GLN A 239 17.42 24.60 -5.69
N GLY A 240 17.43 24.93 -4.40
CA GLY A 240 16.91 26.17 -3.85
C GLY A 240 15.40 26.16 -3.62
N ILE A 241 14.74 25.01 -3.73
CA ILE A 241 13.29 24.88 -3.50
C ILE A 241 13.02 24.86 -2.01
N ARG A 242 12.12 25.73 -1.54
CA ARG A 242 11.71 25.78 -0.14
C ARG A 242 10.61 24.77 0.12
N LEU A 243 10.75 24.01 1.20
CA LEU A 243 9.79 22.99 1.60
C LEU A 243 9.70 22.87 3.13
N ARG A 244 8.62 22.26 3.60
CA ARG A 244 8.48 21.74 4.97
C ARG A 244 8.67 20.23 4.93
N ARG A 245 9.50 19.70 5.82
CA ARG A 245 9.63 18.25 6.05
C ARG A 245 8.57 17.77 7.04
N GLN A 246 8.17 16.50 6.96
CA GLN A 246 7.17 15.91 7.85
C GLN A 246 7.43 16.15 9.36
N PRO A 247 8.65 15.94 9.89
CA PRO A 247 8.90 16.05 11.33
C PRO A 247 8.58 17.44 11.89
N GLU A 248 8.81 18.49 11.09
CA GLU A 248 8.50 19.87 11.46
C GLU A 248 7.00 20.08 11.61
N MET A 249 6.21 19.59 10.64
CA MET A 249 4.75 19.72 10.65
C MET A 249 4.14 18.90 11.79
N VAL A 250 4.65 17.68 12.01
CA VAL A 250 4.23 16.80 13.11
C VAL A 250 4.44 17.48 14.46
N LYS A 251 5.62 18.08 14.67
CA LYS A 251 5.94 18.78 15.93
C LYS A 251 5.00 19.95 16.18
N GLU A 252 4.87 20.85 15.21
CA GLU A 252 4.03 22.05 15.29
C GLU A 252 2.55 21.70 15.53
N GLN A 253 2.00 20.73 14.79
CA GLN A 253 0.61 20.32 14.94
C GLN A 253 0.35 19.52 16.22
N SER A 254 1.32 18.77 16.72
CA SER A 254 1.18 18.07 17.99
C SER A 254 1.07 19.06 19.15
N GLU A 255 1.83 20.15 19.10
CA GLU A 255 1.78 21.23 20.09
C GLU A 255 0.45 22.02 20.00
N LEU A 256 -0.03 22.30 18.79
CA LEU A 256 -1.24 23.13 18.58
C LEU A 256 -2.57 22.36 18.65
N LEU A 257 -2.60 21.13 18.12
CA LEU A 257 -3.82 20.35 17.88
C LEU A 257 -3.85 19.04 18.70
N GLY A 258 -2.78 18.71 19.41
CA GLY A 258 -2.64 17.47 20.17
C GLY A 258 -2.45 16.21 19.32
N ARG A 259 -2.36 16.35 18.00
CA ARG A 259 -2.11 15.25 17.05
C ARG A 259 -1.64 15.75 15.68
N PRO A 260 -0.90 14.94 14.92
CA PRO A 260 -0.64 15.21 13.52
C PRO A 260 -1.91 15.12 12.67
N VAL A 261 -2.07 16.05 11.73
CA VAL A 261 -3.18 16.15 10.78
C VAL A 261 -2.60 16.53 9.43
N ARG A 262 -2.74 15.64 8.43
CA ARG A 262 -2.28 15.88 7.06
C ARG A 262 -0.79 16.29 7.06
N THR A 263 0.10 15.31 7.04
CA THR A 263 1.55 15.55 7.08
C THR A 263 2.18 14.77 5.92
N PRO A 264 2.20 15.33 4.69
CA PRO A 264 2.98 14.72 3.61
C PRO A 264 4.46 14.71 3.99
N ASP A 265 5.27 13.94 3.28
CA ASP A 265 6.69 13.83 3.62
C ASP A 265 7.43 15.12 3.25
N LEU A 266 7.04 15.73 2.13
CA LEU A 266 7.44 17.05 1.70
C LEU A 266 6.22 17.92 1.35
N LEU A 267 6.20 19.16 1.82
CA LEU A 267 5.24 20.19 1.41
C LEU A 267 5.97 21.39 0.82
N PHE A 268 5.73 21.72 -0.45
CA PHE A 268 6.43 22.80 -1.13
C PHE A 268 5.86 24.18 -0.79
N LEU A 269 6.76 25.09 -0.41
CA LEU A 269 6.50 26.51 -0.17
C LEU A 269 6.74 27.38 -1.41
N ASP A 270 7.06 26.75 -2.54
CA ASP A 270 7.23 27.36 -3.86
C ASP A 270 6.32 26.69 -4.91
N HIS A 271 6.07 27.37 -6.04
CA HIS A 271 5.44 26.73 -7.18
C HIS A 271 6.42 25.74 -7.83
N VAL A 272 6.14 24.44 -7.70
CA VAL A 272 6.95 23.39 -8.31
C VAL A 272 6.12 22.72 -9.40
N TYR A 273 6.66 22.69 -10.62
CA TYR A 273 6.10 21.95 -11.75
C TYR A 273 7.02 20.80 -12.08
N ILE A 274 6.50 19.58 -12.11
CA ILE A 274 7.23 18.39 -12.57
C ILE A 274 6.52 17.87 -13.81
N ASN A 275 7.22 17.84 -14.95
CA ASN A 275 6.64 17.48 -16.25
C ASN A 275 5.36 18.28 -16.55
N ASP A 276 5.42 19.59 -16.36
CA ASP A 276 4.33 20.55 -16.57
C ASP A 276 3.08 20.34 -15.70
N GLN A 277 3.18 19.53 -14.64
CA GLN A 277 2.12 19.35 -13.65
C GLN A 277 2.48 20.05 -12.34
N PRO A 278 1.58 20.84 -11.74
CA PRO A 278 1.82 21.45 -10.45
C PRO A 278 1.87 20.37 -9.35
N VAL A 279 2.91 20.42 -8.54
CA VAL A 279 3.15 19.51 -7.41
C VAL A 279 3.26 20.34 -6.15
N ALA A 280 2.24 20.29 -5.29
CA ALA A 280 2.24 21.02 -4.02
C ALA A 280 2.91 20.24 -2.88
N TRP A 281 2.91 18.91 -2.95
CA TRP A 281 3.43 18.02 -1.92
C TRP A 281 3.97 16.72 -2.54
N ILE A 282 4.87 16.04 -1.83
CA ILE A 282 5.36 14.71 -2.17
C ILE A 282 5.21 13.79 -0.96
N ASP A 283 4.76 12.56 -1.21
CA ASP A 283 4.75 11.48 -0.24
C ASP A 283 5.64 10.35 -0.76
N ALA A 284 6.66 9.97 0.01
CA ALA A 284 7.68 9.01 -0.35
C ALA A 284 7.26 7.60 0.10
N LYS A 285 7.43 6.62 -0.79
CA LYS A 285 7.10 5.22 -0.53
C LYS A 285 8.34 4.36 -0.70
N HIS A 286 8.75 3.75 0.42
CA HIS A 286 9.84 2.77 0.48
C HIS A 286 9.42 1.37 -0.02
N PHE A 287 8.54 1.28 -1.02
CA PHE A 287 8.08 0.01 -1.56
C PHE A 287 7.72 0.17 -3.05
N TYR A 288 7.51 -0.94 -3.75
CA TYR A 288 7.08 -0.93 -5.14
C TYR A 288 5.59 -0.57 -5.26
N GLY A 289 5.27 0.46 -6.04
CA GLY A 289 3.90 0.91 -6.30
C GLY A 289 3.10 -0.03 -7.19
N ALA A 290 2.66 -1.17 -6.64
CA ALA A 290 1.94 -2.19 -7.40
C ALA A 290 0.50 -1.78 -7.75
N ASP A 291 -0.01 -2.27 -8.89
CA ASP A 291 -1.39 -2.07 -9.31
C ASP A 291 -2.34 -3.07 -8.62
N VAL A 292 -2.30 -3.05 -7.28
CA VAL A 292 -3.09 -3.91 -6.38
C VAL A 292 -4.21 -3.11 -5.72
N GLU A 293 -5.45 -3.62 -5.75
CA GLU A 293 -6.66 -2.89 -5.33
C GLU A 293 -6.59 -2.39 -3.88
N PHE A 294 -6.10 -3.24 -2.97
CA PHE A 294 -5.96 -2.87 -1.56
C PHE A 294 -5.00 -1.69 -1.36
N GLN A 295 -3.82 -1.74 -2.00
CA GLN A 295 -2.84 -0.65 -1.94
C GLN A 295 -3.39 0.62 -2.57
N ARG A 296 -4.00 0.55 -3.78
CA ARG A 296 -4.64 1.70 -4.43
C ARG A 296 -5.67 2.38 -3.54
N LYS A 297 -6.54 1.60 -2.88
CA LYS A 297 -7.55 2.15 -1.96
C LYS A 297 -6.91 2.83 -0.74
N LYS A 298 -5.87 2.23 -0.17
CA LYS A 298 -5.14 2.81 0.97
C LYS A 298 -4.45 4.12 0.57
N MET A 299 -3.72 4.13 -0.56
CA MET A 299 -3.05 5.32 -1.09
C MET A 299 -4.07 6.41 -1.44
N LYS A 300 -5.13 6.10 -2.19
CA LYS A 300 -6.19 7.06 -2.52
C LYS A 300 -6.75 7.76 -1.28
N LYS A 301 -7.05 7.01 -0.21
CA LYS A 301 -7.55 7.59 1.04
C LYS A 301 -6.53 8.53 1.70
N GLN A 302 -5.24 8.24 1.59
CA GLN A 302 -4.17 9.10 2.09
C GLN A 302 -4.06 10.37 1.25
N MET A 303 -3.88 10.24 -0.06
CA MET A 303 -3.63 11.34 -0.98
C MET A 303 -4.81 12.32 -1.08
N ASN A 304 -6.05 11.81 -1.06
CA ASN A 304 -7.23 12.69 -1.09
C ASN A 304 -7.22 13.73 0.05
N ARG A 305 -6.68 13.40 1.23
CA ARG A 305 -6.60 14.36 2.33
C ARG A 305 -5.61 15.48 2.07
N TYR A 306 -4.58 15.22 1.27
CA TYR A 306 -3.60 16.22 0.88
C TYR A 306 -4.12 17.05 -0.28
N ILE A 307 -4.77 16.40 -1.26
CA ILE A 307 -5.43 17.07 -2.39
C ILE A 307 -6.48 18.07 -1.91
N GLU A 308 -7.32 17.68 -0.95
CA GLU A 308 -8.30 18.57 -0.33
C GLU A 308 -7.67 19.82 0.31
N GLU A 309 -6.43 19.75 0.77
CA GLU A 309 -5.77 20.84 1.50
C GLU A 309 -4.87 21.69 0.61
N TRP A 310 -4.09 21.09 -0.29
CA TRP A 310 -3.05 21.77 -1.07
C TRP A 310 -3.15 21.55 -2.58
N GLY A 311 -4.17 20.84 -3.08
CA GLY A 311 -4.29 20.46 -4.49
C GLY A 311 -3.37 19.31 -4.92
N SER A 312 -3.14 19.20 -6.22
CA SER A 312 -2.31 18.14 -6.83
C SER A 312 -0.91 18.00 -6.19
N GLY A 313 -0.40 16.79 -6.20
CA GLY A 313 0.93 16.45 -5.67
C GLY A 313 1.54 15.24 -6.37
N ALA A 314 2.51 14.60 -5.72
CA ALA A 314 3.18 13.42 -6.26
C ALA A 314 3.43 12.35 -5.21
N ILE A 315 3.59 11.11 -5.68
CA ILE A 315 4.16 10.01 -4.88
C ILE A 315 5.51 9.64 -5.48
N MET A 316 6.53 9.53 -4.64
CA MET A 316 7.86 9.07 -5.01
C MET A 316 8.08 7.64 -4.55
N PHE A 317 8.20 6.68 -5.48
CA PHE A 317 8.44 5.28 -5.14
C PHE A 317 9.93 4.92 -5.24
N ARG A 318 10.53 4.47 -4.13
CA ARG A 318 11.93 4.00 -4.11
C ARG A 318 12.18 2.89 -5.11
N HIS A 319 11.31 1.88 -5.11
CA HIS A 319 11.45 0.71 -5.98
C HIS A 319 10.65 0.84 -7.28
N GLY A 320 10.24 2.06 -7.67
CA GLY A 320 9.40 2.28 -8.84
C GLY A 320 7.95 1.83 -8.66
N PHE A 321 7.18 1.88 -9.74
CA PHE A 321 5.73 1.65 -9.72
C PHE A 321 5.22 1.02 -11.02
N SER A 322 3.99 0.50 -10.96
CA SER A 322 3.29 -0.07 -12.10
C SER A 322 2.89 0.99 -13.13
N GLU A 323 3.07 0.73 -14.42
CA GLU A 323 2.67 1.66 -15.49
C GLU A 323 1.17 2.04 -15.44
N ASN A 324 0.35 1.12 -14.90
CA ASN A 324 -1.10 1.27 -14.82
C ASN A 324 -1.56 1.90 -13.49
N LEU A 325 -0.65 2.10 -12.53
CA LEU A 325 -0.98 2.77 -11.28
C LEU A 325 -1.41 4.21 -11.58
N PHE A 326 -2.55 4.60 -11.02
CA PHE A 326 -3.15 5.89 -11.28
C PHE A 326 -3.99 6.37 -10.10
N LEU A 327 -3.79 7.63 -9.73
CA LEU A 327 -4.60 8.37 -8.75
C LEU A 327 -4.83 9.79 -9.32
N PRO A 328 -6.09 10.28 -9.39
CA PRO A 328 -6.36 11.65 -9.84
C PRO A 328 -5.61 12.68 -8.99
N GLY A 329 -5.02 13.69 -9.63
CA GLY A 329 -4.28 14.76 -8.96
C GLY A 329 -2.93 14.33 -8.36
N VAL A 330 -2.45 13.12 -8.69
CA VAL A 330 -1.18 12.62 -8.16
C VAL A 330 -0.28 12.14 -9.29
N LEU A 331 0.88 12.77 -9.42
CA LEU A 331 1.95 12.32 -10.32
C LEU A 331 2.69 11.13 -9.69
N MET A 332 2.87 10.05 -10.45
CA MET A 332 3.66 8.89 -10.02
C MET A 332 5.11 9.10 -10.47
N LEU A 333 6.04 9.08 -9.52
CA LEU A 333 7.47 9.24 -9.75
C LEU A 333 8.22 8.03 -9.18
N ASP A 334 9.39 7.77 -9.74
CA ASP A 334 10.37 6.84 -9.19
C ASP A 334 11.68 7.57 -8.90
N ALA A 335 12.49 6.98 -8.06
CA ALA A 335 13.73 7.59 -7.59
C ALA A 335 14.87 7.51 -8.62
N ALA A 336 14.60 7.20 -9.90
CA ALA A 336 15.66 7.02 -10.91
C ALA A 336 16.61 8.23 -11.08
N PRO A 337 16.15 9.50 -10.97
CA PRO A 337 17.02 10.68 -11.03
C PRO A 337 17.78 11.01 -9.73
N ILE A 338 17.56 10.26 -8.64
CA ILE A 338 18.11 10.55 -7.32
C ILE A 338 19.26 9.58 -7.03
N ASP A 339 20.39 10.10 -6.52
CA ASP A 339 21.45 9.23 -6.01
C ASP A 339 21.01 8.60 -4.68
N LEU A 340 20.84 7.28 -4.69
CA LEU A 340 20.43 6.49 -3.54
C LEU A 340 21.60 5.72 -2.90
N SER A 341 22.85 6.03 -3.26
CA SER A 341 24.04 5.33 -2.77
C SER A 341 24.11 5.24 -1.23
N ALA A 342 23.67 6.29 -0.53
CA ALA A 342 23.58 6.33 0.92
C ALA A 342 22.65 5.25 1.54
N LEU A 343 21.65 4.76 0.79
CA LEU A 343 20.76 3.68 1.24
C LEU A 343 21.38 2.28 1.09
N THR A 344 22.47 2.16 0.33
CA THR A 344 23.19 0.89 0.08
C THR A 344 24.48 0.76 0.89
N ALA A 345 24.93 1.82 1.56
CA ALA A 345 26.20 1.85 2.29
C ALA A 345 26.19 1.07 3.63
N GLY A 346 25.13 0.31 3.93
CA GLY A 346 24.96 -0.43 5.17
C GLY A 346 24.36 -1.82 5.02
N ASP A 347 24.37 -2.40 3.81
CA ASP A 347 24.04 -3.81 3.59
C ASP A 347 25.28 -4.71 3.69
#